data_AF-A0AAV0Y622-F1
#
_entry.id   AF-A0AAV0Y622-F1
#
_cell.length_a   1.000
_cell.length_b   1.000
_cell.length_c   1.000
_cell.angle_alpha   90.00
_cell.angle_beta   90.00
_cell.angle_gamma   90.00
#
_symmetry.space_group_name_H-M   'P 1'
#
loop_
_entity.id
_entity.type
_entity.pdbx_description
1 polymer ?
#
loop_
_entity_poly.entity_id
_entity_poly.type
_entity_poly.pdbx_seq_one_letter_code
_entity_poly.pdbx_strand_id
1 'polypeptide(L)'
;MILNKKTLLKSNPKNSVNQCVHLKWHFMQFFWNDILERFDLTSHLLLDPKIVLQTAVNALNSLLSFVQEIRNKYEEYEEKAKQMSGLKDYAPIRYRKKKWVTG
;
A
#
# COMPACT_ATOMS: atom_id res chain seq x y z
N MET A 1 17.15 -32.30 25.94
CA MET A 1 16.45 -32.10 24.65
C MET A 1 16.01 -30.64 24.57
N ILE A 2 16.78 -29.82 23.87
CA ILE A 2 16.64 -28.36 23.85
C ILE A 2 15.41 -27.99 23.01
N LEU A 3 14.38 -27.44 23.63
CA LEU A 3 13.20 -26.90 22.95
C LEU A 3 13.65 -25.79 21.99
N ASN A 4 13.57 -26.09 20.70
CA ASN A 4 14.00 -25.27 19.59
C ASN A 4 13.11 -24.02 19.51
N LYS A 5 13.61 -22.85 19.93
CA LYS A 5 12.91 -21.56 19.92
C LYS A 5 12.28 -21.18 18.55
N LYS A 6 12.67 -21.85 17.46
CA LYS A 6 12.10 -21.65 16.12
C LYS A 6 10.64 -22.13 15.98
N THR A 7 10.11 -22.97 16.87
CA THR A 7 8.74 -23.52 16.71
C THR A 7 7.64 -22.67 17.36
N LEU A 8 7.97 -21.78 18.29
CA LEU A 8 6.98 -20.93 18.99
C LEU A 8 6.60 -19.65 18.23
N LEU A 9 7.30 -19.31 17.14
CA LEU A 9 6.87 -18.26 16.21
C LEU A 9 5.76 -18.72 15.25
N LYS A 10 5.36 -20.00 15.33
CA LYS A 10 4.24 -20.53 14.55
C LYS A 10 2.91 -20.08 15.19
N SER A 11 2.45 -18.90 14.76
CA SER A 11 1.07 -18.40 14.82
C SER A 11 0.53 -17.82 16.14
N ASN A 12 1.22 -16.84 16.73
CA ASN A 12 0.53 -15.91 17.64
C ASN A 12 -0.33 -14.94 16.79
N PRO A 13 -1.66 -14.88 16.96
CA PRO A 13 -2.53 -14.03 16.13
C PRO A 13 -2.15 -12.55 16.17
N LYS A 14 -1.57 -12.07 17.29
CA LYS A 14 -1.06 -10.71 17.42
C LYS A 14 0.09 -10.41 16.45
N ASN A 15 1.01 -11.35 16.26
CA ASN A 15 2.15 -11.16 15.36
C ASN A 15 1.72 -11.17 13.89
N SER A 16 0.77 -12.03 13.49
CA SER A 16 0.24 -12.05 12.12
C SER A 16 -0.57 -10.80 11.77
N VAL A 17 -1.34 -10.26 12.73
CA VAL A 17 -2.10 -9.01 12.51
C VAL A 17 -1.14 -7.83 12.36
N ASN A 18 -0.13 -7.71 13.22
CA ASN A 18 0.86 -6.65 13.13
C ASN A 18 1.63 -6.67 11.79
N GLN A 19 1.94 -7.86 11.27
CA GLN A 19 2.56 -8.04 9.97
C GLN A 19 1.67 -7.53 8.81
N CYS A 20 0.36 -7.82 8.84
CA CYS A 20 -0.57 -7.33 7.82
C CYS A 20 -0.72 -5.81 7.84
N VAL A 21 -0.76 -5.24 9.03
CA VAL A 21 -0.78 -3.79 9.22
C VAL A 21 0.49 -3.19 8.63
N HIS A 22 1.64 -3.83 8.83
CA HIS A 22 2.91 -3.41 8.24
C HIS A 22 2.91 -3.43 6.72
N LEU A 23 2.42 -4.51 6.09
CA LEU A 23 2.33 -4.61 4.63
C LEU A 23 1.39 -3.53 4.07
N LYS A 24 0.21 -3.38 4.67
CA LYS A 24 -0.77 -2.37 4.24
C LYS A 24 -0.25 -0.95 4.43
N TRP A 25 0.51 -0.70 5.50
CA TRP A 25 1.13 0.59 5.75
C TRP A 25 2.17 0.93 4.69
N HIS A 26 3.07 0.00 4.35
CA HIS A 26 4.07 0.21 3.29
C HIS A 26 3.40 0.45 1.93
N PHE A 27 2.38 -0.33 1.59
CA PHE A 27 1.60 -0.12 0.37
C PHE A 27 1.02 1.30 0.33
N MET A 28 0.34 1.73 1.39
CA MET A 28 -0.27 3.05 1.46
C MET A 28 0.77 4.17 1.41
N GLN A 29 1.93 3.96 2.05
CA GLN A 29 3.02 4.93 2.00
C GLN A 29 3.53 5.11 0.57
N PHE A 30 3.87 4.04 -0.14
CA PHE A 30 4.35 4.15 -1.53
C PHE A 30 3.29 4.73 -2.45
N PHE A 31 2.05 4.26 -2.33
CA PHE A 31 0.94 4.72 -3.15
C PHE A 31 0.68 6.22 -2.98
N TRP A 32 0.58 6.71 -1.75
CA TRP A 32 0.30 8.12 -1.49
C TRP A 32 1.50 9.02 -1.72
N ASN A 33 2.72 8.53 -1.48
CA ASN A 33 3.93 9.32 -1.74
C ASN A 33 4.00 9.75 -3.21
N ASP A 34 3.79 8.83 -4.14
CA ASP A 34 3.86 9.12 -5.58
C ASP A 34 2.75 10.09 -6.03
N ILE A 35 1.55 9.97 -5.47
CA ILE A 35 0.43 10.90 -5.75
C ILE A 35 0.76 12.31 -5.24
N LEU A 36 1.23 12.41 -3.99
CA LEU A 36 1.52 13.68 -3.36
C LEU A 36 2.69 14.39 -4.03
N GLU A 37 3.75 13.66 -4.41
CA GLU A 37 4.89 14.21 -5.15
C GLU A 37 4.44 14.79 -6.50
N ARG A 38 3.63 14.04 -7.27
CA ARG A 38 3.14 14.53 -8.57
C ARG A 38 2.20 15.73 -8.42
N PHE A 39 1.38 15.73 -7.37
CA PHE A 39 0.49 16.83 -7.06
C PHE A 39 1.26 18.09 -6.67
N ASP A 40 2.30 17.95 -5.85
CA ASP A 40 3.16 19.05 -5.39
C ASP A 40 3.89 19.70 -6.57
N LEU A 41 4.51 18.89 -7.44
CA LEU A 41 5.14 19.37 -8.68
C LEU A 41 4.16 20.13 -9.58
N THR A 42 2.95 19.62 -9.73
CA THR A 42 1.92 20.28 -10.53
C THR A 42 1.48 21.58 -9.88
N SER A 43 1.33 21.61 -8.55
CA SER A 43 0.96 22.80 -7.79
C SER A 43 2.03 23.89 -7.92
N HIS A 44 3.30 23.54 -7.77
CA HIS A 44 4.42 24.46 -7.97
C HIS A 44 4.45 25.04 -9.39
N LEU A 45 4.18 24.22 -10.41
CA LEU A 45 4.09 24.69 -11.79
C LEU A 45 2.92 25.68 -11.98
N LEU A 46 1.73 25.35 -11.45
CA LEU A 46 0.53 26.19 -11.58
C LEU A 46 0.63 27.54 -10.85
N LEU A 47 1.47 27.61 -9.82
CA LEU A 47 1.73 28.84 -9.06
C LEU A 47 2.75 29.78 -9.73
N ASP A 48 3.36 29.38 -10.86
CA ASP A 48 4.24 30.27 -11.61
C ASP A 48 3.44 31.44 -12.21
N PRO A 49 3.72 32.71 -11.84
CA PRO A 49 3.00 33.87 -12.37
C PRO A 49 3.19 34.08 -13.87
N LYS A 50 4.17 33.41 -14.50
CA LYS A 50 4.43 33.46 -15.94
C LYS A 50 3.82 32.28 -16.69
N ILE A 51 3.06 31.41 -16.03
CA ILE A 51 2.50 30.23 -16.68
C ILE A 51 1.55 30.62 -17.82
N VAL A 52 1.72 29.96 -18.96
CA VAL A 52 0.77 30.06 -20.07
C VAL A 52 -0.41 29.14 -19.80
N LEU A 53 -1.64 29.62 -20.06
CA LEU A 53 -2.88 28.87 -19.81
C LEU A 53 -2.84 27.44 -20.39
N GLN A 54 -2.33 27.28 -21.61
CA GLN A 54 -2.22 25.96 -22.23
C GLN A 54 -1.31 25.01 -21.43
N THR A 55 -0.22 25.51 -20.87
CA THR A 55 0.69 24.74 -20.01
C THR A 55 -0.01 24.29 -18.73
N ALA A 56 -0.80 25.18 -18.11
CA ALA A 56 -1.60 24.84 -16.93
C ALA A 56 -2.62 23.73 -17.22
N VAL A 57 -3.35 23.84 -18.33
CA VAL A 57 -4.31 22.82 -18.78
C VAL A 57 -3.61 21.48 -19.03
N ASN A 58 -2.46 21.50 -19.73
CA ASN A 58 -1.68 20.29 -20.00
C ASN A 58 -1.17 19.63 -18.71
N ALA A 59 -0.74 20.42 -17.73
CA ALA A 59 -0.27 19.92 -16.44
C ALA A 59 -1.39 19.23 -15.66
N LEU A 60 -2.58 19.84 -15.61
CA LEU A 60 -3.76 19.25 -14.97
C LEU A 60 -4.22 17.97 -15.67
N ASN A 61 -4.23 17.95 -17.01
CA ASN A 61 -4.54 16.74 -17.78
C ASN A 61 -3.51 15.63 -17.52
N SER A 62 -2.22 15.97 -17.47
CA SER A 62 -1.16 15.01 -17.12
C SER A 62 -1.34 14.45 -15.72
N LEU A 63 -1.69 15.27 -14.73
CA LEU A 63 -1.98 14.82 -13.37
C LEU A 63 -3.20 13.88 -13.34
N LEU A 64 -4.27 14.22 -14.09
CA LEU A 64 -5.44 13.37 -14.20
C LEU A 64 -5.10 11.99 -14.80
N SER A 65 -4.38 11.97 -15.93
CA SER A 65 -3.93 10.73 -16.57
C SER A 65 -3.04 9.91 -15.64
N PHE A 66 -2.12 10.56 -14.92
CA PHE A 66 -1.26 9.89 -13.93
C PHE A 66 -2.09 9.20 -12.84
N VAL A 67 -3.07 9.88 -12.24
CA VAL A 67 -3.95 9.30 -11.21
C VAL A 67 -4.79 8.14 -11.78
N GLN A 68 -5.22 8.23 -13.03
CA GLN A 68 -5.94 7.13 -13.69
C GLN A 68 -5.04 5.90 -13.91
N GLU A 69 -3.79 6.11 -14.32
CA GLU A 69 -2.81 5.05 -14.54
C GLU A 69 -2.33 4.40 -13.25
N ILE A 70 -2.20 5.16 -12.16
CA ILE A 70 -1.71 4.65 -10.87
C ILE A 70 -2.60 3.51 -10.33
N ARG A 71 -3.89 3.53 -10.67
CA ARG A 71 -4.84 2.47 -10.33
C ARG A 71 -4.47 1.13 -10.97
N ASN A 72 -3.91 1.16 -12.18
CA ASN A 72 -3.49 -0.04 -12.90
C ASN A 72 -2.15 -0.60 -12.38
N LYS A 73 -1.41 0.16 -11.56
CA LYS A 73 -0.12 -0.24 -10.98
C LYS A 73 -0.25 -0.90 -9.61
N TYR A 74 -1.46 -1.31 -9.21
CA TYR A 74 -1.71 -1.92 -7.90
C TYR A 74 -0.71 -3.05 -7.59
N GLU A 75 -0.50 -3.95 -8.56
CA GLU A 75 0.38 -5.11 -8.42
C GLU A 75 1.84 -4.68 -8.16
N GLU A 76 2.33 -3.64 -8.84
CA GLU A 76 3.67 -3.09 -8.62
C GLU A 76 3.85 -2.53 -7.20
N TYR A 77 2.86 -1.80 -6.69
CA TYR A 77 2.89 -1.28 -5.32
C TYR A 77 2.79 -2.40 -4.29
N GLU A 78 1.99 -3.43 -4.57
CA GLU A 78 1.87 -4.59 -3.70
C GLU A 78 3.18 -5.36 -3.61
N GLU A 79 3.87 -5.58 -4.74
CA GLU A 79 5.18 -6.22 -4.76
C GLU A 79 6.23 -5.41 -4.00
N LYS A 80 6.31 -4.09 -4.21
CA LYS A 80 7.20 -3.20 -3.44
C LYS A 80 6.93 -3.28 -1.94
N ALA A 81 5.66 -3.29 -1.54
CA ALA A 81 5.27 -3.41 -0.15
C ALA A 81 5.63 -4.79 0.46
N LYS A 82 5.47 -5.87 -0.31
CA LYS A 82 5.88 -7.24 0.08
C LYS A 82 7.39 -7.33 0.28
N GLN A 83 8.17 -6.78 -0.65
CA GLN A 83 9.63 -6.71 -0.55
C GLN A 83 10.07 -5.95 0.72
N MET A 84 9.46 -4.80 1.00
CA MET A 84 9.84 -3.97 2.15
C MET A 84 9.39 -4.55 3.50
N SER A 85 8.21 -5.17 3.55
CA SER A 85 7.68 -5.77 4.78
C SER A 85 8.26 -7.16 5.09
N GLY A 86 8.90 -7.81 4.11
CA GLY A 86 9.40 -9.19 4.22
C GLY A 86 8.28 -10.25 4.24
N LEU A 87 7.07 -9.89 3.82
CA LEU A 87 5.90 -10.76 3.84
C LEU A 87 5.55 -11.22 2.42
N LYS A 88 5.18 -12.49 2.28
CA LYS A 88 4.72 -13.04 1.00
C LYS A 88 3.29 -12.63 0.66
N ASP A 89 2.44 -12.49 1.67
CA ASP A 89 1.02 -12.21 1.47
C ASP A 89 0.38 -11.57 2.71
N TYR A 90 -0.81 -11.00 2.52
CA TYR A 90 -1.68 -10.58 3.62
C TYR A 90 -2.11 -11.80 4.45
N ALA A 91 -2.33 -11.64 5.76
CA ALA A 91 -2.79 -12.75 6.58
C ALA A 91 -4.18 -13.19 6.11
N PRO A 92 -4.43 -14.50 6.09
CA PRO A 92 -5.73 -15.03 5.73
C PRO A 92 -6.79 -14.50 6.68
N ILE A 93 -7.89 -14.00 6.12
CA ILE A 93 -9.08 -13.60 6.86
C ILE A 93 -9.60 -14.84 7.60
N ARG A 94 -9.48 -14.86 8.94
CA ARG A 94 -9.98 -15.97 9.76
C ARG A 94 -11.49 -15.86 9.91
N TYR A 95 -12.25 -16.60 9.10
CA TYR A 95 -13.66 -16.81 9.38
C TYR A 95 -13.79 -17.70 10.63
N ARG A 96 -14.44 -17.20 11.68
CA ARG A 96 -14.72 -17.98 12.90
C ARG A 96 -15.66 -19.14 12.53
N LYS A 97 -15.15 -20.38 12.51
CA LYS A 97 -16.01 -21.57 12.38
C LYS A 97 -16.97 -21.60 13.57
N LYS A 98 -18.28 -21.51 13.31
CA LYS A 98 -19.31 -21.77 14.31
C LYS A 98 -19.23 -23.26 14.67
N LYS A 99 -18.91 -23.57 15.93
CA LYS A 99 -19.09 -24.92 16.47
C LYS A 99 -20.58 -25.11 16.72
N TRP A 100 -21.23 -25.97 15.94
CA TRP A 100 -22.54 -26.49 16.32
C TRP A 100 -22.31 -27.45 17.48
N VAL A 101 -22.90 -27.14 18.64
CA VAL A 101 -22.97 -28.07 19.76
C VAL A 101 -24.14 -28.99 19.44
N THR A 102 -23.86 -30.19 18.93
CA THR A 102 -24.85 -31.27 18.89
C THR A 102 -24.93 -31.85 20.30
N GLY A 103 -26.09 -31.68 20.93
CA GLY A 103 -26.47 -32.33 22.19
C GLY A 103 -26.91 -33.77 21.98
#